data_AF-A0A6G6SIT8-F1
#
_entry.id   AF-A0A6G6SIT8-F1
#
_cell.length_a   1.000
_cell.length_b   1.000
_cell.length_c   1.000
_cell.angle_alpha   90.00
_cell.angle_beta   90.00
_cell.angle_gamma   90.00
#
_symmetry.space_group_name_H-M   'P 1'
#
loop_
_entity.id
_entity.type
_entity.pdbx_description
1 polymer ?
#
loop_
_entity_poly.entity_id
_entity_poly.type
_entity_poly.pdbx_seq_one_letter_code
_entity_poly.pdbx_strand_id
1 'polypeptide(L)'
;MVKYLNGYYYLLVNQIGEIMEVFDFKKFWNSLTIKQREAFSQRTGYSQLYLSHQLRYAKRKPSLSKLNKLYDICIEFGADTTREQLINFFIR
;
A
#
# COMPACT_ATOMS: atom_id res chain seq x y z
N MET A 1 10.67 -3.92 -18.98
CA MET A 1 10.25 -4.27 -17.61
C MET A 1 10.37 -5.78 -17.47
N VAL A 2 11.38 -6.28 -16.78
CA VAL A 2 11.62 -7.73 -16.63
C VAL A 2 11.06 -8.16 -15.27
N LYS A 3 10.17 -9.14 -15.24
CA LYS A 3 9.53 -9.67 -14.01
C LYS A 3 10.13 -11.05 -13.74
N TYR A 4 10.81 -11.24 -12.60
CA TYR A 4 11.26 -12.55 -12.16
C TYR A 4 10.39 -13.06 -11.01
N LEU A 5 10.05 -14.34 -11.07
CA LEU A 5 9.18 -15.06 -10.13
C LEU A 5 10.05 -15.96 -9.25
N ASN A 6 10.07 -15.71 -7.95
CA ASN A 6 10.29 -16.74 -6.93
C ASN A 6 9.68 -16.26 -5.61
N GLY A 7 8.69 -17.03 -5.13
CA GLY A 7 8.03 -16.95 -3.82
C GLY A 7 8.16 -15.65 -3.03
N TYR A 8 7.09 -14.86 -3.04
CA TYR A 8 6.76 -13.85 -2.02
C TYR A 8 7.44 -12.48 -2.00
N TYR A 9 8.15 -11.99 -3.02
CA TYR A 9 8.33 -10.52 -3.18
C TYR A 9 8.39 -10.12 -4.65
N TYR A 10 7.54 -9.18 -5.07
CA TYR A 10 7.67 -8.56 -6.38
C TYR A 10 8.82 -7.56 -6.27
N LEU A 11 9.94 -7.84 -6.94
CA LEU A 11 11.07 -6.91 -7.01
C LEU A 11 10.99 -6.17 -8.35
N LEU A 12 10.97 -4.84 -8.30
CA LEU A 12 11.14 -4.00 -9.49
C LEU A 12 12.60 -3.58 -9.54
N VAL A 13 13.28 -3.86 -10.65
CA VAL A 13 14.65 -3.40 -10.87
C VAL A 13 14.59 -2.09 -11.63
N ASN A 14 15.15 -1.01 -11.06
CA ASN A 14 15.26 0.29 -11.74
C ASN A 14 16.38 0.26 -12.81
N GLN A 15 16.54 1.33 -13.61
CA GLN A 15 17.50 1.37 -14.72
C GLN A 15 18.98 1.23 -14.28
N ILE A 16 19.27 1.38 -12.98
CA ILE A 16 20.60 1.26 -12.38
C ILE A 16 20.82 -0.09 -11.66
N GLY A 17 19.88 -1.04 -11.75
CA GLY A 17 20.04 -2.38 -11.20
C GLY A 17 19.68 -2.51 -9.72
N GLU A 18 19.18 -1.45 -9.08
CA GLU A 18 18.73 -1.52 -7.70
C GLU A 18 17.37 -2.21 -7.59
N ILE A 19 17.28 -3.08 -6.59
CA ILE A 19 16.07 -3.79 -6.22
C ILE A 19 15.17 -2.82 -5.44
N MET A 20 14.16 -2.27 -6.11
CA MET A 20 13.07 -1.57 -5.42
C MET A 20 12.07 -2.60 -4.91
N GLU A 21 11.85 -2.60 -3.59
CA GLU A 21 10.72 -3.34 -3.01
C GLU A 21 9.41 -2.77 -3.56
N VAL A 22 8.55 -3.64 -4.09
CA VAL A 22 7.19 -3.25 -4.45
C VAL A 22 6.40 -2.98 -3.18
N PHE A 23 5.75 -1.82 -3.12
CA PHE A 23 4.87 -1.47 -2.01
C PHE A 23 3.84 -2.56 -1.72
N ASP A 24 3.77 -2.94 -0.45
CA ASP A 24 2.79 -3.88 0.07
C ASP A 24 1.99 -3.20 1.19
N PHE A 25 0.74 -2.84 0.89
CA PHE A 25 -0.15 -2.20 1.85
C PHE A 25 -0.41 -3.09 3.09
N LYS A 26 -0.34 -4.42 2.94
CA LYS A 26 -0.46 -5.35 4.07
C LYS A 26 0.72 -5.19 5.03
N LYS A 27 1.95 -5.06 4.52
CA LYS A 27 3.13 -4.84 5.35
C LYS A 27 3.04 -3.49 6.05
N PHE A 28 2.76 -2.43 5.30
CA PHE A 28 2.59 -1.08 5.84
C PHE A 28 1.54 -1.04 6.96
N TRP A 29 0.34 -1.58 6.72
CA TRP A 29 -0.70 -1.62 7.76
C TRP A 29 -0.25 -2.37 9.02
N ASN A 30 0.54 -3.43 8.87
CA ASN A 30 1.01 -4.23 9.99
C ASN A 30 2.13 -3.56 10.78
N SER A 31 2.94 -2.70 10.15
CA SER A 31 4.01 -1.96 10.84
C SER A 31 3.46 -0.83 11.73
N LEU A 32 2.27 -0.31 11.43
CA LEU A 32 1.59 0.67 12.28
C LEU A 32 1.23 0.09 13.66
N THR A 33 1.50 0.88 14.71
CA THR A 33 1.00 0.62 16.07
C THR A 33 -0.52 0.75 16.14
N ILE A 34 -1.13 0.28 17.23
CA ILE A 34 -2.59 0.39 17.45
C ILE A 34 -3.05 1.86 17.38
N LYS A 35 -2.33 2.78 18.04
CA LYS A 35 -2.63 4.22 18.01
C LYS A 35 -2.50 4.82 16.60
N GLN A 36 -1.48 4.42 15.85
CA GLN A 36 -1.32 4.87 14.47
C GLN A 36 -2.42 4.31 13.55
N ARG A 37 -2.84 3.06 13.72
CA ARG A 37 -3.97 2.49 12.96
C ARG A 37 -5.28 3.21 13.24
N GLU A 38 -5.50 3.66 14.47
CA GLU A 38 -6.65 4.48 14.83
C GLU A 38 -6.62 5.85 14.16
N ALA A 39 -5.50 6.56 14.26
CA ALA A 39 -5.34 7.84 13.57
C ALA A 39 -5.46 7.70 12.05
N PHE A 40 -4.88 6.64 11.46
CA PHE A 40 -4.96 6.34 10.04
C PHE A 40 -6.42 6.08 9.61
N SER A 41 -7.17 5.32 10.40
CA SER A 41 -8.60 5.09 10.18
C SER A 41 -9.40 6.39 10.17
N GLN A 42 -9.16 7.28 11.14
CA GLN A 42 -9.82 8.59 11.20
C GLN A 42 -9.49 9.47 9.97
N ARG A 43 -8.22 9.53 9.55
CA ARG A 43 -7.77 10.33 8.40
C ARG A 43 -8.33 9.82 7.07
N THR A 44 -8.33 8.50 6.88
CA THR A 44 -8.88 7.89 5.65
C THR A 44 -10.40 7.97 5.58
N GLY A 45 -11.07 8.01 6.73
CA GLY A 45 -12.53 7.88 6.83
C GLY A 45 -13.01 6.43 6.70
N TYR A 46 -12.11 5.45 6.62
CA TYR A 46 -12.44 4.03 6.69
C TYR A 46 -12.36 3.54 8.12
N SER A 47 -13.25 2.63 8.52
CA SER A 47 -13.11 1.95 9.81
C SER A 47 -11.87 1.05 9.82
N GLN A 48 -11.28 0.85 11.00
CA GLN A 48 -10.17 -0.11 11.16
C GLN A 48 -10.53 -1.50 10.65
N LEU A 49 -11.77 -1.95 10.86
CA LEU A 49 -12.27 -3.24 10.38
C LEU A 49 -12.26 -3.30 8.85
N TYR A 50 -12.69 -2.23 8.18
CA TYR A 50 -12.65 -2.16 6.73
C TYR A 50 -11.21 -2.19 6.21
N LEU A 51 -10.31 -1.43 6.83
CA LEU A 51 -8.89 -1.42 6.49
C LEU A 51 -8.25 -2.79 6.68
N SER A 52 -8.47 -3.45 7.82
CA SER A 52 -7.82 -4.70 8.19
C SER A 52 -8.33 -5.94 7.43
N HIS A 53 -9.59 -5.93 6.97
CA HIS A 53 -10.18 -7.05 6.23
C HIS A 53 -10.27 -6.82 4.72
N GLN A 54 -10.53 -5.60 4.27
CA GLN A 54 -10.79 -5.31 2.85
C GLN A 54 -9.54 -4.77 2.16
N LEU A 55 -9.00 -3.64 2.64
CA LEU A 55 -7.90 -2.96 1.95
C LEU A 55 -6.55 -3.65 2.18
N ARG A 56 -6.30 -4.16 3.39
CA ARG A 56 -5.10 -4.95 3.73
C ARG A 56 -4.84 -6.11 2.76
N TYR A 57 -5.91 -6.73 2.25
CA TYR A 57 -5.85 -7.87 1.35
C TYR A 57 -6.28 -7.54 -0.07
N ALA A 58 -6.41 -6.24 -0.41
CA ALA A 58 -6.89 -5.75 -1.70
C ALA A 58 -8.22 -6.41 -2.17
N LYS A 59 -9.09 -6.86 -1.25
CA LYS A 59 -10.38 -7.49 -1.58
C LYS A 59 -11.36 -6.52 -2.21
N ARG A 60 -11.21 -5.23 -1.91
CA ARG A 60 -11.94 -4.13 -2.53
C ARG A 60 -10.96 -3.26 -3.30
N LYS A 61 -11.40 -2.81 -4.47
CA LYS A 61 -10.68 -1.89 -5.34
C LYS A 61 -11.32 -0.50 -5.19
N PRO A 62 -10.73 0.43 -4.42
CA PRO A 62 -11.23 1.80 -4.35
C PRO A 62 -11.15 2.48 -5.71
N SER A 63 -11.96 3.52 -5.92
CA SER A 63 -11.83 4.38 -7.10
C SER A 63 -10.50 5.12 -7.09
N LEU A 64 -10.05 5.59 -8.26
CA LEU A 64 -8.78 6.32 -8.39
C LEU A 64 -8.69 7.53 -7.45
N SER A 65 -9.78 8.30 -7.29
CA SER A 65 -9.84 9.42 -6.34
C SER A 65 -9.60 8.96 -4.89
N LYS A 66 -10.17 7.83 -4.48
CA LYS A 66 -9.95 7.25 -3.15
C LYS A 66 -8.52 6.71 -2.99
N LEU A 67 -7.94 6.15 -4.04
CA LEU A 67 -6.54 5.70 -4.05
C LEU A 67 -5.56 6.87 -3.93
N ASN A 68 -5.83 8.00 -4.60
CA ASN A 68 -5.01 9.20 -4.48
C ASN A 68 -5.03 9.74 -3.05
N LYS A 69 -6.23 9.88 -2.45
CA LYS A 69 -6.34 10.29 -1.04
C LYS A 69 -5.66 9.29 -0.10
N LEU A 70 -5.82 7.99 -0.35
CA LEU A 70 -5.17 6.95 0.44
C LEU A 70 -3.64 7.03 0.35
N TYR A 71 -3.11 7.35 -0.84
CA TYR A 71 -1.68 7.57 -1.05
C TYR A 71 -1.15 8.72 -0.21
N ASP A 72 -1.79 9.89 -0.25
CA ASP A 72 -1.35 11.06 0.52
C ASP A 72 -1.26 10.72 2.03
N ILE A 73 -2.26 10.00 2.55
CA ILE A 73 -2.28 9.56 3.95
C ILE A 73 -1.23 8.47 4.22
N CYS A 74 -0.95 7.56 3.27
CA CYS A 74 0.15 6.62 3.43
C CYS A 74 1.49 7.35 3.60
N ILE A 75 1.75 8.40 2.81
CA ILE A 75 2.96 9.23 2.92
C ILE A 75 3.01 9.95 4.26
N GLU A 76 1.89 10.54 4.73
CA GLU A 76 1.79 11.18 6.05
C GLU A 76 2.18 10.23 7.21
N PHE A 77 1.94 8.93 7.04
CA PHE A 77 2.24 7.89 8.02
C PHE A 77 3.57 7.17 7.75
N GLY A 78 4.42 7.72 6.88
CA GLY A 78 5.79 7.25 6.65
C GLY A 78 5.89 6.05 5.70
N ALA A 79 4.91 5.82 4.83
CA ALA A 79 5.05 4.84 3.77
C ALA A 79 6.11 5.30 2.75
N ASP A 80 7.06 4.42 2.45
CA ASP A 80 7.97 4.60 1.32
C ASP A 80 7.35 3.93 0.09
N THR A 81 6.67 4.71 -0.74
CA THR A 81 5.94 4.23 -1.92
C THR A 81 5.66 5.35 -2.91
N THR A 82 5.51 5.00 -4.19
CA THR A 82 4.96 5.90 -5.20
C THR A 82 3.44 5.69 -5.37
N ARG A 83 2.79 6.68 -5.98
CA ARG A 83 1.35 6.59 -6.29
C ARG A 83 1.06 5.41 -7.20
N GLU A 84 1.88 5.17 -8.22
CA GLU A 84 1.76 4.05 -9.15
C GLU A 84 1.89 2.72 -8.43
N GLN A 85 2.83 2.59 -7.49
CA GLN A 85 3.02 1.38 -6.71
C GLN A 85 1.78 1.07 -5.85
N LEU A 86 1.21 2.08 -5.19
CA LEU A 86 -0.03 1.93 -4.43
C LEU A 86 -1.21 1.55 -5.32
N ILE A 87 -1.40 2.23 -6.45
CA ILE A 87 -2.47 1.90 -7.40
C ILE A 87 -2.31 0.46 -7.93
N ASN A 88 -1.09 0.07 -8.29
CA ASN A 88 -0.79 -1.28 -8.76
C ASN A 88 -1.01 -2.36 -7.70
N PHE A 89 -0.93 -2.03 -6.41
CA PHE A 89 -1.30 -2.96 -5.34
C PHE A 89 -2.80 -3.31 -5.38
N PHE A 90 -3.67 -2.33 -5.65
CA PHE A 90 -5.13 -2.52 -5.61
C PHE A 90 -5.77 -2.92 -6.95
N ILE A 91 -5.15 -2.61 -8.09
CA ILE A 91 -5.76 -2.85 -9.41
C ILE A 91 -5.48 -4.25 -9.98
N ARG A 92 -4.44 -4.96 -9.48
CA ARG A 92 -4.06 -6.33 -9.91
C ARG A 92 -5.22 -7.30 -10.10
#